data_AF-F2KQ79-F1
#
_entry.id   AF-F2KQ79-F1
#
_cell.length_a   1.000
_cell.length_b   1.000
_cell.length_c   1.000
_cell.angle_alpha   90.00
_cell.angle_beta   90.00
_cell.angle_gamma   90.00
#
_symmetry.space_group_name_H-M   'P 1'
#
loop_
_entity.id
_entity.type
_entity.pdbx_description
1 polymer ?
#
loop_
_entity_poly.entity_id
_entity_poly.type
_entity_poly.pdbx_seq_one_letter_code
_entity_poly.pdbx_strand_id
1 'polypeptide(L)'
;MRALAAILVFVVMGTAMAAVYYFSLESDVKVSETNLSVSPGSFSVTVAKGASYVRTVTIENTGESADIYFEKVVEGPDPDAISVSFHDIYGNSISSSNKLNVPAGSDESPSQVKVNVHISVDEDAEEGEYTVYIQAKG
;
A
#
# COMPACT_ATOMS: atom_id res chain seq x y z
N MET A 1 -19.75 49.46 -60.92
CA MET A 1 -19.54 48.02 -61.19
C MET A 1 -18.42 47.54 -60.28
N ARG A 2 -18.69 46.47 -59.52
CA ARG A 2 -17.74 45.61 -58.75
C ARG A 2 -17.20 46.20 -57.44
N ALA A 3 -17.07 45.46 -56.33
CA ALA A 3 -17.63 44.20 -55.83
C ALA A 3 -16.92 43.92 -54.48
N LEU A 4 -17.58 43.12 -53.62
CA LEU A 4 -17.03 42.35 -52.48
C LEU A 4 -16.59 43.17 -51.24
N ALA A 5 -16.68 42.70 -50.00
CA ALA A 5 -17.36 41.60 -49.31
C ALA A 5 -16.99 41.82 -47.82
N ALA A 6 -17.97 41.90 -46.91
CA ALA A 6 -18.27 40.85 -45.93
C ALA A 6 -17.58 41.03 -44.55
N ILE A 7 -18.23 40.40 -43.56
CA ILE A 7 -17.71 39.98 -42.24
C ILE A 7 -18.00 40.93 -41.07
N LEU A 8 -19.25 40.82 -40.61
CA LEU A 8 -19.62 40.42 -39.25
C LEU A 8 -18.47 40.39 -38.23
N VAL A 9 -18.42 41.36 -37.31
CA VAL A 9 -17.81 41.14 -35.99
C VAL A 9 -18.87 41.44 -34.95
N PHE A 10 -19.74 40.45 -34.78
CA PHE A 10 -20.48 40.26 -33.54
C PHE A 10 -19.41 40.04 -32.46
N VAL A 11 -19.15 41.06 -31.65
CA VAL A 11 -18.30 40.92 -30.46
C VAL A 11 -19.07 40.04 -29.47
N VAL A 12 -18.98 38.73 -29.68
CA VAL A 12 -19.44 37.74 -28.72
C VAL A 12 -18.49 37.85 -27.54
N MET A 13 -18.97 38.50 -26.47
CA MET A 13 -18.39 38.38 -25.14
C MET A 13 -18.45 36.91 -24.73
N GLY A 14 -17.42 36.15 -25.07
CA GLY A 14 -17.22 34.81 -24.55
C GLY A 14 -16.66 34.92 -23.14
N THR A 15 -17.52 35.01 -22.13
CA THR A 15 -17.11 34.73 -20.77
C THR A 15 -16.78 33.24 -20.70
N ALA A 16 -15.50 32.90 -20.57
CA ALA A 16 -15.07 31.56 -20.23
C ALA A 16 -15.65 31.24 -18.85
N MET A 17 -16.76 30.51 -18.80
CA MET A 17 -17.22 29.93 -17.53
C MET A 17 -16.27 28.79 -17.20
N ALA A 18 -15.38 29.02 -16.24
CA ALA A 18 -14.65 27.94 -15.60
C ALA A 18 -15.68 27.00 -14.96
N ALA A 19 -15.84 25.79 -15.53
CA ALA A 19 -16.67 24.77 -14.92
C ALA A 19 -16.00 24.33 -13.63
N VAL A 20 -16.60 24.68 -12.48
CA VAL A 20 -16.19 24.18 -11.18
C VAL A 20 -16.89 22.85 -10.97
N TYR A 21 -16.12 21.77 -10.92
CA TYR A 21 -16.63 20.43 -10.63
C TYR A 21 -16.51 20.16 -9.13
N TYR A 22 -17.65 19.93 -8.49
CA TYR A 22 -17.69 19.44 -7.11
C TYR A 22 -17.96 17.93 -7.16
N PHE A 23 -17.09 17.14 -6.55
CA PHE A 23 -17.36 15.74 -6.25
C PHE A 23 -17.49 15.56 -4.74
N SER A 24 -18.45 14.77 -4.33
CA SER A 24 -18.62 14.31 -2.95
C SER A 24 -18.65 12.79 -2.99
N LEU A 25 -17.80 12.16 -2.19
CA LEU A 25 -17.78 10.71 -1.99
C LEU A 25 -18.31 10.45 -0.59
N GLU A 26 -19.45 9.79 -0.49
CA GLU A 26 -19.97 9.25 0.76
C GLU A 26 -19.52 7.80 0.86
N SER A 27 -18.85 7.43 1.96
CA SER A 27 -18.34 6.08 2.20
C SER A 27 -18.62 5.68 3.64
N ASP A 28 -19.24 4.51 3.82
CA ASP A 28 -19.45 3.90 5.13
C ASP A 28 -18.20 3.15 5.57
N VAL A 29 -17.49 3.67 6.57
CA VAL A 29 -16.34 2.99 7.18
C VAL A 29 -16.82 2.15 8.36
N LYS A 30 -16.69 0.82 8.25
CA LYS A 30 -16.94 -0.11 9.37
C LYS A 30 -15.63 -0.39 10.11
N VAL A 31 -15.64 -0.18 11.41
CA VAL A 31 -14.54 -0.52 12.31
C VAL A 31 -14.91 -1.79 13.08
N SER A 32 -14.05 -2.79 13.03
CA SER A 32 -14.19 -4.04 13.78
C SER A 32 -12.95 -4.23 14.67
N GLU A 33 -13.13 -4.80 15.85
CA GLU A 33 -12.01 -5.24 16.67
C GLU A 33 -11.30 -6.43 15.99
N THR A 34 -9.97 -6.44 16.07
CA THR A 34 -9.13 -7.54 15.57
C THR A 34 -8.45 -8.23 16.74
N ASN A 35 -8.46 -9.56 16.75
CA ASN A 35 -7.71 -10.37 17.71
C ASN A 35 -6.26 -10.62 17.26
N LEU A 36 -5.87 -10.04 16.12
CA LEU A 36 -4.51 -10.08 15.59
C LEU A 36 -3.79 -8.76 15.86
N SER A 37 -2.57 -8.84 16.40
CA SER A 37 -1.66 -7.71 16.53
C SER A 37 -0.31 -8.02 15.90
N VAL A 38 0.43 -6.99 15.48
CA VAL A 38 1.73 -7.11 14.80
C VAL A 38 2.78 -6.27 15.52
N SER A 39 3.96 -6.85 15.73
CA SER A 39 5.11 -6.18 16.34
C SER A 39 6.42 -6.45 15.59
N PRO A 40 7.24 -5.42 15.30
CA PRO A 40 6.96 -4.00 15.53
C PRO A 40 5.88 -3.49 14.56
N GLY A 41 5.06 -2.53 15.01
CA GLY A 41 4.03 -1.92 14.15
C GLY A 41 4.59 -0.98 13.07
N SER A 42 5.85 -0.55 13.19
CA SER A 42 6.59 0.20 12.18
C SER A 42 8.10 0.04 12.38
N PHE A 43 8.87 0.28 11.33
CA PHE A 43 10.33 0.34 11.41
C PHE A 43 10.87 1.25 10.31
N SER A 44 12.07 1.79 10.52
CA SER A 44 12.80 2.59 9.53
C SER A 44 14.18 1.97 9.30
N VAL A 45 14.65 2.01 8.06
CA VAL A 45 15.91 1.41 7.65
C VAL A 45 16.53 2.23 6.52
N THR A 46 17.86 2.35 6.53
CA THR A 46 18.63 2.85 5.40
C THR A 46 19.13 1.66 4.59
N VAL A 47 18.68 1.54 3.34
CA VAL A 47 19.06 0.46 2.43
C VAL A 47 19.82 1.07 1.26
N ALA A 48 20.98 0.52 0.93
CA ALA A 48 21.73 0.96 -0.25
C ALA A 48 21.07 0.45 -1.55
N LYS A 49 21.32 1.13 -2.66
CA LYS A 49 20.89 0.65 -3.99
C LYS A 49 21.45 -0.75 -4.27
N GLY A 50 20.64 -1.60 -4.90
CA GLY A 50 20.98 -3.00 -5.16
C GLY A 50 21.02 -3.91 -3.93
N ALA A 51 20.75 -3.38 -2.73
CA ALA A 51 20.80 -4.17 -1.50
C ALA A 51 19.44 -4.76 -1.15
N SER A 52 19.48 -5.83 -0.35
CA SER A 52 18.30 -6.42 0.25
C SER A 52 18.37 -6.30 1.78
N TYR A 53 17.21 -6.06 2.38
CA TYR A 53 17.00 -5.99 3.80
C TYR A 53 15.91 -6.99 4.20
N VAL A 54 16.08 -7.63 5.36
CA VAL A 54 15.09 -8.54 5.91
C VAL A 54 14.74 -8.12 7.33
N ARG A 55 13.45 -8.02 7.61
CA ARG A 55 12.92 -7.75 8.94
C ARG A 55 11.96 -8.84 9.37
N THR A 56 12.18 -9.42 10.54
CA THR A 56 11.19 -10.29 11.16
C THR A 56 10.16 -9.47 11.92
N VAL A 57 8.89 -9.73 11.66
CA VAL A 57 7.74 -9.27 12.45
C VAL A 57 7.11 -10.46 13.17
N THR A 58 6.56 -10.21 14.34
CA THR A 58 5.80 -11.20 15.12
C THR A 58 4.34 -10.83 15.05
N ILE A 59 3.51 -11.82 14.75
CA ILE A 59 2.06 -11.71 14.72
C ILE A 59 1.55 -12.47 15.93
N GLU A 60 0.73 -11.81 16.72
CA GLU A 60 0.12 -12.35 17.91
C GLU A 60 -1.38 -12.52 17.69
N ASN A 61 -1.94 -13.66 18.06
CA ASN A 61 -3.37 -13.96 17.96
C ASN A 61 -3.94 -14.36 19.31
N THR A 62 -4.97 -13.65 19.77
CA THR A 62 -5.73 -13.95 20.99
C THR A 62 -7.12 -14.53 20.70
N GLY A 63 -7.45 -14.78 19.42
CA GLY A 63 -8.75 -15.27 18.99
C GLY A 63 -8.69 -16.64 18.31
N GLU A 64 -9.68 -16.91 17.47
CA GLU A 64 -9.74 -18.13 16.65
C GLU A 64 -8.61 -18.19 15.61
N SER A 65 -8.36 -19.37 15.06
CA SER A 65 -7.36 -19.54 14.00
C SER A 65 -7.74 -18.73 12.75
N ALA A 66 -6.76 -18.12 12.11
CA ALA A 66 -6.97 -17.31 10.91
C ALA A 66 -5.95 -17.65 9.84
N ASP A 67 -6.38 -17.67 8.58
CA ASP A 67 -5.48 -17.75 7.43
C ASP A 67 -5.32 -16.35 6.84
N ILE A 68 -4.10 -15.81 6.86
CA ILE A 68 -3.83 -14.45 6.42
C ILE A 68 -2.82 -14.39 5.28
N TYR A 69 -2.88 -13.31 4.49
CA TYR A 69 -1.83 -12.91 3.56
C TYR A 69 -1.55 -11.41 3.71
N PHE A 70 -0.49 -10.93 3.06
CA PHE A 70 -0.10 -9.53 3.14
C PHE A 70 -0.23 -8.84 1.79
N GLU A 71 -0.71 -7.62 1.81
CA GLU A 71 -0.60 -6.67 0.71
C GLU A 71 0.31 -5.53 1.11
N LYS A 72 0.91 -4.90 0.11
CA LYS A 72 1.82 -3.78 0.31
C LYS A 72 1.50 -2.62 -0.63
N VAL A 73 1.67 -1.42 -0.13
CA VAL A 73 1.69 -0.17 -0.90
C VAL A 73 3.03 0.48 -0.67
N VAL A 74 3.73 0.83 -1.75
CA VAL A 74 4.98 1.59 -1.68
C VAL A 74 4.70 3.00 -2.15
N GLU A 75 5.14 3.98 -1.38
CA GLU A 75 5.18 5.39 -1.75
C GLU A 75 6.63 5.86 -1.78
N GLY A 76 6.97 6.73 -2.72
CA GLY A 76 8.32 7.27 -2.88
C GLY A 76 8.55 7.82 -4.28
N PRO A 77 9.80 8.25 -4.58
CA PRO A 77 10.16 8.77 -5.90
C PRO A 77 9.96 7.76 -7.04
N ASP A 78 10.37 6.50 -6.81
CA ASP A 78 10.17 5.39 -7.75
C ASP A 78 9.65 4.12 -7.03
N PRO A 79 8.33 4.02 -6.77
CA PRO A 79 7.76 2.92 -5.98
C PRO A 79 8.02 1.52 -6.55
N ASP A 80 8.20 1.41 -7.87
CA ASP A 80 8.39 0.13 -8.55
C ASP A 80 9.80 -0.43 -8.34
N ALA A 81 10.79 0.43 -8.04
CA ALA A 81 12.16 0.04 -7.68
C ALA A 81 12.29 -0.62 -6.29
N ILE A 82 11.20 -0.71 -5.52
CA ILE A 82 11.16 -1.34 -4.20
C ILE A 82 10.30 -2.61 -4.25
N SER A 83 10.97 -3.76 -4.29
CA SER A 83 10.31 -5.06 -4.17
C SER A 83 10.12 -5.44 -2.71
N VAL A 84 8.93 -5.95 -2.37
CA VAL A 84 8.61 -6.41 -1.01
C VAL A 84 7.96 -7.77 -1.11
N SER A 85 8.48 -8.75 -0.38
CA SER A 85 7.91 -10.10 -0.28
C SER A 85 7.84 -10.56 1.17
N PHE A 86 6.94 -11.51 1.42
CA PHE A 86 6.65 -12.02 2.75
C PHE A 86 6.92 -13.52 2.76
N HIS A 87 7.64 -13.98 3.78
CA HIS A 87 7.99 -15.38 3.95
C HIS A 87 7.76 -15.81 5.40
N ASP A 88 7.42 -17.08 5.61
CA ASP A 88 7.47 -17.66 6.94
C ASP A 88 8.94 -17.88 7.39
N ILE A 89 9.12 -18.42 8.59
CA ILE A 89 10.45 -18.74 9.13
C ILE A 89 11.17 -19.87 8.38
N TYR A 90 10.48 -20.60 7.52
CA TYR A 90 11.01 -21.69 6.71
C TYR A 90 11.33 -21.24 5.27
N GLY A 91 11.04 -19.98 4.93
CA GLY A 91 11.28 -19.40 3.61
C GLY A 91 10.13 -19.60 2.62
N ASN A 92 9.00 -20.19 3.04
CA ASN A 92 7.83 -20.32 2.16
C ASN A 92 7.20 -18.96 1.92
N SER A 93 6.93 -18.62 0.65
CA SER A 93 6.31 -17.35 0.28
C SER A 93 4.87 -17.29 0.77
N ILE A 94 4.49 -16.19 1.41
CA ILE A 94 3.12 -15.90 1.86
C ILE A 94 2.48 -14.97 0.84
N SER A 95 1.33 -15.37 0.29
CA SER A 95 0.59 -14.63 -0.72
C SER A 95 -0.91 -14.95 -0.67
N SER A 96 -1.72 -14.30 -1.50
CA SER A 96 -3.16 -14.58 -1.56
C SER A 96 -3.49 -16.02 -1.95
N SER A 97 -2.60 -16.71 -2.68
CA SER A 97 -2.73 -18.13 -3.05
C SER A 97 -2.03 -19.08 -2.09
N ASN A 98 -1.16 -18.59 -1.20
CA ASN A 98 -0.50 -19.36 -0.15
C ASN A 98 -0.52 -18.59 1.16
N LYS A 99 -1.62 -18.72 1.91
CA LYS A 99 -1.85 -17.98 3.14
C LYS A 99 -1.03 -18.56 4.31
N LEU A 100 -0.65 -17.70 5.23
CA LEU A 100 -0.08 -18.08 6.52
C LEU A 100 -1.21 -18.47 7.46
N ASN A 101 -1.14 -19.69 8.00
CA ASN A 101 -1.99 -20.10 9.10
C ASN A 101 -1.47 -19.52 10.43
N VAL A 102 -2.29 -18.71 11.09
CA VAL A 102 -2.06 -18.20 12.44
C VAL A 102 -2.93 -19.02 13.40
N PRO A 103 -2.34 -19.86 14.28
CA PRO A 103 -3.11 -20.68 15.19
C PRO A 103 -3.99 -19.87 16.12
N ALA A 104 -5.05 -20.49 16.64
CA ALA A 104 -5.87 -19.88 17.69
C ALA A 104 -5.03 -19.62 18.95
N GLY A 105 -5.35 -18.56 19.68
CA GLY A 105 -4.80 -18.25 20.99
C GLY A 105 -5.89 -17.75 21.94
N SER A 106 -5.47 -17.24 23.09
CA SER A 106 -6.35 -16.55 24.04
C SER A 106 -5.61 -15.36 24.66
N ASP A 107 -6.33 -14.47 25.33
CA ASP A 107 -5.71 -13.32 26.01
C ASP A 107 -4.66 -13.74 27.07
N GLU A 108 -4.85 -14.91 27.71
CA GLU A 108 -3.92 -15.45 28.71
C GLU A 108 -2.76 -16.23 28.10
N SER A 109 -2.93 -16.71 26.86
CA SER A 109 -1.95 -17.54 26.15
C SER A 109 -2.06 -17.27 24.65
N PRO A 110 -1.58 -16.11 24.18
CA PRO A 110 -1.66 -15.77 22.77
C PRO A 110 -0.81 -16.73 21.94
N SER A 111 -1.28 -17.03 20.73
CA SER A 111 -0.45 -17.71 19.74
C SER A 111 0.47 -16.69 19.08
N GLN A 112 1.68 -17.10 18.72
CA GLN A 112 2.65 -16.23 18.07
C GLN A 112 3.26 -16.92 16.86
N VAL A 113 3.28 -16.21 15.74
CA VAL A 113 3.97 -16.63 14.51
C VAL A 113 4.90 -15.52 14.04
N LYS A 114 5.99 -15.91 13.38
CA LYS A 114 6.99 -14.98 12.85
C LYS A 114 6.92 -14.95 11.33
N VAL A 115 7.01 -13.75 10.78
CA VAL A 115 7.04 -13.49 9.34
C VAL A 115 8.26 -12.66 9.01
N ASN A 116 8.98 -13.07 7.97
CA ASN A 116 10.09 -12.31 7.41
C ASN A 116 9.58 -11.43 6.26
N VAL A 117 9.75 -10.13 6.42
CA VAL A 117 9.52 -9.11 5.39
C VAL A 117 10.84 -8.87 4.69
N HIS A 118 10.90 -9.23 3.41
CA HIS A 118 12.05 -8.99 2.55
C HIS A 118 11.79 -7.72 1.75
N ILE A 119 12.75 -6.81 1.77
CA ILE A 119 12.72 -5.56 0.99
C ILE A 119 13.98 -5.56 0.13
N SER A 120 13.81 -5.48 -1.18
CA SER A 120 14.90 -5.37 -2.15
C SER A 120 14.78 -4.06 -2.89
N VAL A 121 15.91 -3.36 -3.02
CA VAL A 121 16.00 -2.06 -3.70
C VAL A 121 16.80 -2.26 -4.98
N ASP A 122 16.24 -1.84 -6.11
CA ASP A 122 16.91 -1.93 -7.40
C ASP A 122 18.19 -1.06 -7.45
N GLU A 123 19.12 -1.40 -8.35
CA GLU A 123 20.40 -0.70 -8.47
C GLU A 123 20.24 0.73 -9.02
N ASP A 124 19.18 0.97 -9.80
CA ASP A 124 18.83 2.22 -10.44
C ASP A 124 17.76 3.03 -9.68
N ALA A 125 17.32 2.55 -8.52
CA ALA A 125 16.35 3.23 -7.66
C ALA A 125 16.73 4.71 -7.44
N GLU A 126 15.74 5.61 -7.56
CA GLU A 126 15.94 7.02 -7.26
C GLU A 126 16.22 7.22 -5.76
N GLU A 127 17.14 8.13 -5.43
CA GLU A 127 17.47 8.41 -4.02
C GLU A 127 16.34 9.20 -3.37
N GLY A 128 15.94 8.78 -2.16
CA GLY A 128 14.90 9.46 -1.41
C GLY A 128 14.33 8.61 -0.29
N GLU A 129 13.27 9.13 0.32
CA GLU A 129 12.51 8.41 1.34
C GLU A 129 11.40 7.59 0.69
N TYR A 130 11.35 6.30 1.04
CA TYR A 130 10.30 5.38 0.63
C TYR A 130 9.51 4.93 1.86
N THR A 131 8.19 4.90 1.74
CA THR A 131 7.30 4.37 2.77
C THR A 131 6.62 3.10 2.25
N VAL A 132 6.74 2.02 3.01
CA VAL A 132 6.06 0.74 2.71
C VAL A 132 4.96 0.52 3.74
N TYR A 133 3.71 0.59 3.29
CA TYR A 133 2.56 0.19 4.10
C TYR A 133 2.29 -1.29 3.88
N ILE A 134 2.16 -2.04 4.96
CA ILE A 134 1.89 -3.48 4.94
C ILE A 134 0.54 -3.71 5.60
N GLN A 135 -0.34 -4.44 4.94
CA GLN A 135 -1.68 -4.76 5.43
C GLN A 135 -1.86 -6.27 5.44
N ALA A 136 -2.23 -6.82 6.61
CA ALA A 136 -2.66 -8.21 6.71
C ALA A 136 -4.14 -8.32 6.28
N LYS A 137 -4.46 -9.35 5.51
CA LYS A 137 -5.82 -9.65 5.04
C LYS A 137 -6.18 -11.12 5.31
N GLY A 138 -7.40 -11.35 5.78
CA GLY A 138 -8.01 -12.68 5.97
C GLY A 138 -8.76 -13.16 4.74
#